data_AF-A0A3D0WUV7-F1
#
_entry.id   AF-A0A3D0WUV7-F1
#
_cell.length_a   1.000
_cell.length_b   1.000
_cell.length_c   1.000
_cell.angle_alpha   90.00
_cell.angle_beta   90.00
_cell.angle_gamma   90.00
#
_symmetry.space_group_name_H-M   'P 1'
#
loop_
_entity.id
_entity.type
_entity.pdbx_description
1 polymer ?
#
loop_
_entity_poly.entity_id
_entity_poly.type
_entity_poly.pdbx_seq_one_letter_code
_entity_poly.pdbx_strand_id
1 'polypeptide(L)'
;DRFIRFAWGYVKEKQVAEDFVSEAFTTYWENKENLLPGTQPQAYILSIIKNKCINYLQHLQVRQRAEKEINAHAEWLLSTRINTLQACDPDFIFSDEIQKIVESTLNKLPQKTR
;
A
#
# COMPACT_ATOMS: atom_id res chain seq x y z
N ASP A 1 19.81 8.51 25.27
CA ASP A 1 18.44 7.96 25.45
C ASP A 1 17.25 8.89 25.23
N ARG A 2 17.08 10.02 25.95
CA ARG A 2 15.83 10.82 25.88
C ARG A 2 15.45 11.24 24.45
N PHE A 3 16.42 11.67 23.65
CA PHE A 3 16.22 12.05 22.26
C PHE A 3 15.83 10.87 21.37
N ILE A 4 16.46 9.71 21.57
CA ILE A 4 16.14 8.48 20.84
C ILE A 4 14.71 8.04 21.19
N ARG A 5 14.34 8.05 22.48
CA ARG A 5 12.97 7.75 22.93
C ARG A 5 11.94 8.72 22.33
N PHE A 6 12.28 10.01 22.25
CA PHE A 6 11.42 11.01 21.59
C PHE A 6 11.21 10.67 20.12
N ALA A 7 12.29 10.49 19.34
CA ALA A 7 12.19 10.17 17.92
C ALA A 7 11.46 8.84 17.70
N TRP A 8 11.85 7.79 18.41
CA TRP A 8 11.25 6.45 18.35
C TRP A 8 9.76 6.46 18.68
N GLY A 9 9.34 7.33 19.60
CA GLY A 9 7.93 7.56 19.92
C GLY A 9 7.07 7.91 18.69
N TYR A 10 7.65 8.59 17.70
CA TYR A 10 6.99 8.96 16.45
C TYR A 10 7.30 8.00 15.30
N VAL A 11 8.58 7.72 15.03
CA VAL A 11 8.98 6.96 13.83
C VAL A 11 8.80 5.45 13.98
N LYS A 12 8.66 4.95 15.21
CA LYS A 12 8.47 3.51 15.57
C LYS A 12 9.59 2.55 15.13
N GLU A 13 10.58 3.02 14.36
CA GLU A 13 11.78 2.28 13.99
C GLU A 13 12.98 2.75 14.83
N LYS A 14 13.59 1.83 15.59
CA LYS A 14 14.67 2.16 16.52
C LYS A 14 15.92 2.68 15.78
N GLN A 15 16.31 2.02 14.71
CA GLN A 15 17.48 2.39 13.90
C GLN A 15 17.31 3.80 13.32
N VAL A 16 16.15 4.09 12.71
CA VAL A 16 15.84 5.44 12.18
C VAL A 16 15.90 6.51 13.27
N ALA A 17 15.39 6.20 14.47
CA ALA A 17 15.47 7.12 15.60
C ALA A 17 16.91 7.37 16.07
N GLU A 18 17.75 6.34 16.11
CA GLU A 18 19.18 6.45 16.46
C GLU A 18 19.96 7.27 15.43
N ASP A 19 19.69 7.07 14.14
CA ASP A 19 20.30 7.82 13.04
C ASP A 19 19.93 9.31 13.12
N PHE A 20 18.64 9.64 13.29
CA PHE A 20 18.21 11.04 13.37
C PHE A 20 18.83 11.78 14.55
N VAL A 21 18.99 11.10 15.68
CA VAL A 21 19.63 11.68 16.86
C VAL A 21 21.12 11.88 16.58
N SER A 22 21.80 10.89 16.00
CA SER A 22 23.23 10.98 15.67
C SER A 22 23.49 12.13 14.72
N GLU A 23 22.72 12.25 13.63
CA GLU A 23 22.81 13.37 12.70
C GLU A 23 22.53 14.72 13.38
N ALA A 24 21.55 14.80 14.28
CA ALA A 24 21.26 16.04 15.00
C ALA A 24 22.41 16.49 15.90
N PHE A 25 23.10 15.56 16.55
CA PHE A 25 24.30 15.86 17.33
C PHE A 25 25.47 16.30 16.43
N THR A 26 25.67 15.64 15.29
CA THR A 26 26.69 16.04 14.30
C THR A 26 26.43 17.47 13.79
N THR A 27 25.20 17.75 13.35
CA THR A 27 24.81 19.09 12.88
C THR A 27 24.97 20.14 13.98
N TYR A 28 24.65 19.82 15.23
CA TYR A 28 24.93 20.73 16.34
C TYR A 28 26.43 20.98 16.51
N TRP A 29 27.25 19.93 16.51
CA TRP A 29 28.69 20.03 16.70
C TRP A 29 29.37 20.89 15.65
N GLU A 30 28.95 20.77 14.39
CA GLU A 30 29.47 21.53 13.25
C GLU A 30 29.06 23.02 13.30
N ASN A 31 27.89 23.32 13.86
CA ASN A 31 27.33 24.67 13.83
C ASN A 31 27.43 25.44 15.15
N LYS A 32 27.90 24.80 16.24
CA LYS A 32 27.85 25.34 17.60
C LYS A 32 28.49 26.73 17.76
N GLU A 33 29.57 27.02 17.02
CA GLU A 33 30.28 28.31 17.06
C GLU A 33 29.50 29.44 16.35
N ASN A 34 28.58 29.08 15.46
CA ASN A 34 27.77 30.01 14.68
C ASN A 34 26.37 30.23 15.30
N LEU A 35 26.07 29.58 16.43
CA LEU A 35 24.76 29.72 17.08
C LEU A 35 24.63 31.08 17.78
N LEU A 36 23.40 31.60 17.79
CA LEU A 36 23.09 32.84 18.49
C LEU A 36 23.42 32.69 19.99
N PRO A 37 23.98 33.74 20.62
CA PRO A 37 24.19 33.77 22.07
C PRO A 37 22.88 33.45 22.81
N GLY A 38 22.94 32.52 23.76
CA GLY A 38 21.76 32.08 24.52
C GLY A 38 20.96 30.94 23.88
N THR A 39 21.38 30.40 22.73
CA THR A 39 20.76 29.20 22.15
C THR A 39 20.94 28.01 23.09
N GLN A 40 19.84 27.40 23.54
CA GLN A 40 19.89 26.21 24.38
C GLN A 40 20.22 24.97 23.50
N PRO A 41 21.34 24.26 23.74
CA PRO A 41 21.76 23.12 22.90
C PRO A 41 20.68 22.03 22.76
N GLN A 42 20.00 21.70 23.86
CA GLN A 42 18.95 20.67 23.85
C GLN A 42 17.75 21.09 22.98
N ALA A 43 17.38 22.37 22.98
CA ALA A 43 16.26 22.85 22.17
C ALA A 43 16.62 22.86 20.68
N TYR A 44 17.86 23.23 20.35
CA TYR A 44 18.39 23.18 18.99
C TYR A 44 18.40 21.74 18.44
N ILE A 45 19.00 20.81 19.18
CA ILE A 45 19.06 19.38 18.81
C ILE A 45 17.65 18.80 18.68
N LEU A 46 16.76 19.08 19.63
CA LEU A 46 15.37 18.60 19.57
C LEU A 46 14.62 19.13 18.34
N SER A 47 14.90 20.38 17.94
CA SER A 47 14.29 20.98 16.74
C SER A 47 14.73 20.25 15.47
N ILE A 48 16.02 19.88 15.37
CA ILE A 48 16.52 19.08 14.25
C ILE A 48 15.86 17.70 14.23
N ILE A 49 15.82 17.00 15.37
CA ILE A 49 15.20 15.68 15.48
C ILE A 49 13.72 15.75 15.08
N LYS A 50 12.99 16.76 15.57
CA LYS A 50 11.58 16.97 15.22
C LYS A 50 11.40 17.12 13.70
N ASN A 51 12.22 17.94 13.06
CA ASN A 51 12.12 18.18 11.62
C ASN A 51 12.44 16.91 10.82
N LYS A 52 13.45 16.13 11.23
CA LYS A 52 13.75 14.82 10.62
C LYS A 52 12.59 13.84 10.75
N CYS A 53 11.98 13.76 11.94
CA CYS A 53 10.79 12.93 12.15
C CYS A 53 9.62 13.36 11.25
N ILE A 54 9.35 14.66 11.14
CA ILE A 54 8.28 15.20 10.28
C ILE A 54 8.53 14.81 8.81
N ASN A 55 9.74 15.05 8.30
CA ASN A 55 10.08 14.73 6.91
C ASN A 55 9.92 13.23 6.64
N TYR A 56 10.42 12.38 7.53
CA TYR A 56 10.26 10.93 7.43
C TYR A 56 8.79 10.50 7.36
N LEU A 57 7.96 11.03 8.25
CA LEU A 57 6.53 10.71 8.30
C LEU A 57 5.78 11.22 7.08
N GLN A 58 6.15 12.38 6.53
CA GLN A 58 5.58 12.91 5.28
C GLN A 58 5.93 12.00 4.09
N HIS A 59 7.18 11.55 3.98
CA HIS A 59 7.58 10.58 2.95
C HIS A 59 6.83 9.27 3.09
N LEU A 60 6.68 8.76 4.33
CA LEU A 60 5.91 7.56 4.60
C LEU A 60 4.44 7.72 4.19
N GLN A 61 3.83 8.87 4.49
CA GLN A 61 2.45 9.17 4.14
C GLN A 61 2.22 9.16 2.62
N VAL A 62 3.14 9.76 1.85
CA VAL A 62 3.07 9.75 0.37
C VAL A 62 3.16 8.32 -0.16
N ARG A 63 4.11 7.53 0.34
CA ARG A 63 4.28 6.13 -0.07
C ARG A 63 3.01 5.30 0.23
N GLN A 64 2.48 5.42 1.44
CA GLN A 64 1.26 4.71 1.85
C GLN A 64 0.04 5.10 1.01
N ARG A 65 -0.08 6.37 0.61
CA ARG A 65 -1.15 6.81 -0.28
C ARG A 65 -1.05 6.13 -1.65
N ALA A 66 0.14 6.14 -2.25
CA ALA A 66 0.37 5.50 -3.54
C ALA A 66 0.11 3.98 -3.48
N GLU A 67 0.60 3.30 -2.43
CA GLU A 67 0.34 1.88 -2.19
C GLU A 67 -1.17 1.60 -2.08
N LYS A 68 -1.91 2.43 -1.34
CA LYS A 68 -3.36 2.27 -1.19
C LYS A 68 -4.11 2.43 -2.52
N GLU A 69 -3.74 3.41 -3.34
CA GLU A 69 -4.35 3.62 -4.65
C GLU A 69 -4.11 2.43 -5.60
N ILE A 70 -2.88 1.92 -5.62
CA ILE A 70 -2.51 0.74 -6.42
C ILE A 70 -3.29 -0.49 -5.94
N ASN A 71 -3.34 -0.73 -4.62
CA ASN A 71 -4.04 -1.88 -4.05
C ASN A 71 -5.55 -1.80 -4.31
N ALA A 72 -6.17 -0.62 -4.16
CA ALA A 72 -7.59 -0.44 -4.46
C ALA A 72 -7.92 -0.76 -5.92
N HIS A 73 -7.04 -0.37 -6.86
CA HIS A 73 -7.22 -0.73 -8.27
C HIS A 73 -7.09 -2.24 -8.50
N ALA A 74 -6.12 -2.90 -7.87
CA ALA A 74 -5.94 -4.35 -7.94
C ALA A 74 -7.15 -5.11 -7.36
N GLU A 75 -7.68 -4.68 -6.21
CA GLU A 75 -8.88 -5.22 -5.58
C GLU A 75 -10.11 -5.07 -6.46
N TRP A 76 -10.28 -3.91 -7.11
CA TRP A 76 -11.38 -3.68 -8.05
C TRP A 76 -11.30 -4.59 -9.28
N LEU A 77 -10.11 -4.77 -9.86
CA LEU A 77 -9.90 -5.69 -10.99
C LEU A 77 -10.22 -7.14 -10.62
N LEU A 78 -9.76 -7.58 -9.44
CA LEU A 78 -10.05 -8.92 -8.93
C LEU A 78 -11.56 -9.12 -8.73
N SER A 79 -12.22 -8.17 -8.08
CA SER A 79 -13.66 -8.21 -7.83
C SER A 79 -14.46 -8.26 -9.14
N THR A 80 -14.07 -7.45 -10.13
CA THR A 80 -14.71 -7.44 -11.45
C THR A 80 -14.59 -8.81 -12.13
N ARG A 81 -13.39 -9.40 -12.14
CA ARG A 81 -13.16 -10.74 -12.72
C ARG A 81 -14.01 -11.81 -12.05
N ILE A 82 -14.08 -11.79 -10.72
CA ILE A 82 -14.91 -12.72 -9.94
C ILE A 82 -16.39 -12.55 -10.32
N ASN A 83 -16.90 -11.32 -10.32
CA ASN A 83 -18.30 -11.05 -10.63
C ASN A 83 -18.67 -11.47 -12.06
N THR A 84 -17.80 -11.18 -13.05
CA THR A 84 -18.06 -11.59 -14.44
C THR A 84 -18.06 -13.11 -14.62
N LEU A 85 -17.20 -13.82 -13.87
CA LEU A 85 -17.18 -15.27 -13.90
C LEU A 85 -18.40 -15.88 -13.20
N GLN A 86 -18.84 -15.30 -12.08
CA GLN A 86 -20.03 -15.75 -11.36
C GLN A 86 -21.32 -15.48 -12.14
N ALA A 87 -21.37 -14.41 -12.93
CA ALA A 87 -22.50 -14.10 -13.80
C ALA A 87 -22.53 -14.96 -15.08
N CYS A 88 -21.50 -15.76 -15.33
CA CYS A 88 -21.45 -16.67 -16.46
C CYS A 88 -22.37 -17.86 -16.18
N ASP A 89 -23.49 -17.96 -16.91
CA ASP A 89 -24.39 -19.11 -16.90
C ASP A 89 -24.01 -20.07 -18.05
N PRO A 90 -23.35 -21.21 -17.75
CA PRO A 90 -22.94 -22.15 -18.80
C PRO A 90 -24.14 -22.77 -19.52
N ASP A 91 -25.24 -23.04 -18.82
CA ASP A 91 -26.41 -23.69 -19.41
C ASP A 91 -27.06 -22.77 -20.45
N PHE A 92 -27.11 -21.47 -20.19
CA PHE A 92 -27.50 -20.48 -21.19
C PHE A 92 -26.52 -20.42 -22.37
N ILE A 93 -25.20 -20.37 -22.10
CA ILE A 93 -24.17 -20.25 -23.14
C ILE A 93 -24.17 -21.46 -24.10
N PHE A 94 -24.37 -22.66 -23.57
CA PHE A 94 -24.38 -23.89 -24.36
C PHE A 94 -25.78 -24.30 -24.83
N SER A 95 -26.84 -23.56 -24.52
CA SER A 95 -28.23 -23.93 -24.83
C SER A 95 -28.48 -24.13 -26.33
N ASP A 96 -28.00 -23.24 -27.20
CA ASP A 96 -28.11 -23.37 -28.67
C ASP A 96 -27.32 -24.57 -29.21
N GLU A 97 -26.17 -24.86 -28.61
CA GLU A 97 -25.30 -25.97 -29.02
C GLU A 97 -25.90 -27.31 -28.58
N ILE A 98 -26.42 -27.37 -27.36
CA ILE A 98 -27.17 -28.51 -26.82
C ILE A 98 -28.45 -28.74 -27.64
N GLN A 99 -29.22 -27.69 -27.98
CA GLN A 99 -30.39 -27.82 -28.84
C GLN A 99 -30.04 -28.41 -30.21
N LYS A 100 -28.98 -27.93 -30.86
CA LYS A 100 -28.52 -28.48 -32.15
C LYS A 100 -28.09 -29.94 -32.03
N ILE A 101 -27.43 -30.34 -30.95
CA ILE A 101 -27.07 -31.75 -30.70
C ILE A 101 -28.34 -32.59 -30.54
N VAL A 102 -29.32 -32.14 -29.74
CA VAL A 102 -30.60 -32.81 -29.54
C VAL A 102 -31.36 -32.97 -30.86
N GLU A 103 -31.53 -31.88 -31.63
CA GLU A 103 -32.21 -31.93 -32.93
C GLU A 103 -31.50 -32.83 -33.93
N SER A 104 -30.16 -32.75 -34.00
CA SER A 104 -29.38 -33.61 -34.90
C SER A 104 -29.45 -35.09 -34.52
N THR A 105 -29.63 -35.40 -33.23
CA THR A 105 -29.77 -36.77 -32.74
C THR A 105 -31.18 -37.30 -33.02
N LEU A 106 -32.22 -36.49 -32.78
CA LEU A 106 -33.60 -36.82 -33.12
C LEU A 106 -33.80 -37.09 -34.61
N ASN A 107 -33.16 -36.30 -35.48
CA ASN A 107 -33.24 -36.48 -36.94
C ASN A 107 -32.54 -37.75 -37.45
N LYS A 108 -31.65 -38.37 -36.66
CA LYS A 108 -30.95 -39.61 -37.02
C LYS A 108 -31.68 -40.87 -36.52
N LEU A 109 -32.78 -40.73 -35.78
CA LEU A 109 -33.57 -41.86 -35.30
C LEU A 109 -34.55 -42.35 -36.39
N PRO A 110 -34.61 -43.66 -36.66
CA PRO A 110 -35.54 -44.22 -37.65
C PRO A 110 -36.99 -44.15 -37.18
N GLN A 111 -37.91 -43.96 -38.12
CA GLN A 111 -39.34 -43.62 -37.97
C GLN A 111 -40.19 -44.49 -37.01
N LYS A 112 -39.69 -45.63 -36.54
CA LYS A 112 -40.46 -46.53 -35.66
C LYS A 112 -40.50 -46.07 -34.20
N THR A 113 -39.72 -45.06 -33.84
CA THR A 113 -39.62 -44.58 -32.45
C THR A 113 -39.47 -43.05 -32.34
N ARG A 114 -39.94 -42.30 -33.34
CA ARG A 114 -40.05 -40.83 -33.25
C ARG A 114 -41.34 -40.45 -32.53
#